data_AF-A0AAX1USU2-F1
#
_entry.id   AF-A0AAX1USU2-F1
#
_cell.length_a   1.000
_cell.length_b   1.000
_cell.length_c   1.000
_cell.angle_alpha   90.00
_cell.angle_beta   90.00
_cell.angle_gamma   90.00
#
_symmetry.space_group_name_H-M   'P 1'
#
loop_
_entity.id
_entity.type
_entity.pdbx_description
1 polymer ?
#
loop_
_entity_poly.entity_id
_entity_poly.type
_entity_poly.pdbx_seq_one_letter_code
_entity_poly.pdbx_strand_id
1 'polypeptide(L)'
;MGAMIPIPSKIALLIPRLASDADGEIVATVRAIDRQLRAAGLDFHDLVSRLTAAPEPEPMRWTPSDPAEPSPFDMASWLRFHALDRLTDNQRDFIVKATGILGSGRHLSAKQAAWLRNLYDQHGGH
;
A
#
# COMPACT_ATOMS: atom_id res chain seq x y z
N MET A 1 3.87 7.45 -24.52
CA MET A 1 4.13 6.35 -23.58
C MET A 1 4.75 5.20 -24.36
N GLY A 2 6.07 5.03 -24.32
CA GLY A 2 6.73 3.91 -25.00
C GLY A 2 6.47 2.63 -24.20
N ALA A 3 6.01 1.57 -24.85
CA ALA A 3 5.82 0.28 -24.20
C ALA A 3 7.15 -0.22 -23.62
N MET A 4 7.23 -0.40 -22.30
CA MET A 4 8.39 -1.04 -21.66
C MET A 4 8.48 -2.49 -22.15
N ILE A 5 9.59 -2.84 -22.80
CA ILE A 5 9.89 -4.23 -23.19
C ILE A 5 10.06 -5.03 -21.89
N PRO A 6 9.33 -6.12 -21.64
CA PRO A 6 9.46 -6.89 -20.39
C PRO A 6 10.83 -7.58 -20.28
N ILE A 7 11.34 -7.77 -19.05
CA ILE A 7 12.51 -8.65 -18.85
C ILE A 7 12.06 -10.10 -19.10
N PRO A 8 12.81 -10.91 -19.86
CA PRO A 8 12.53 -12.34 -19.99
C PRO A 8 12.48 -13.03 -18.61
N SER A 9 11.34 -13.63 -18.27
CA SER A 9 11.12 -14.28 -16.96
C SER A 9 12.12 -15.39 -16.62
N LYS A 10 12.72 -16.01 -17.64
CA LYS A 10 13.77 -17.04 -17.50
C LYS A 10 15.02 -16.53 -16.77
N ILE A 11 15.29 -15.22 -16.79
CA ILE A 11 16.43 -14.62 -16.07
C ILE A 11 16.26 -14.78 -14.55
N ALA A 12 15.04 -14.72 -14.03
CA ALA A 12 14.77 -14.87 -12.60
C ALA A 12 15.21 -16.25 -12.07
N LEU A 13 15.19 -17.29 -12.91
CA LEU A 13 15.67 -18.63 -12.56
C LEU A 13 17.20 -18.75 -12.57
N LEU A 14 17.89 -17.83 -13.25
CA LEU A 14 19.36 -17.83 -13.37
C LEU A 14 20.04 -17.04 -12.25
N ILE A 15 19.41 -15.98 -11.73
CA ILE A 15 19.98 -15.14 -10.68
C ILE A 15 20.44 -15.96 -9.44
N PRO A 16 19.66 -16.91 -8.91
CA PRO A 16 20.11 -17.71 -7.76
C PRO A 16 21.37 -18.53 -8.03
N ARG A 17 21.62 -18.96 -9.28
CA ARG A 17 22.80 -19.74 -9.65
C ARG A 17 24.10 -18.94 -9.59
N LEU A 18 24.03 -17.61 -9.51
CA LEU A 18 25.19 -16.75 -9.30
C LEU A 18 25.78 -16.90 -7.89
N ALA A 19 25.06 -17.54 -6.96
CA ALA A 19 25.54 -17.87 -5.62
C ALA A 19 26.27 -19.24 -5.55
N SER A 20 26.57 -19.87 -6.68
CA SER A 20 27.37 -21.11 -6.73
C SER A 20 28.82 -20.85 -6.30
N ASP A 21 29.46 -21.82 -5.63
CA ASP A 21 30.88 -21.76 -5.27
C ASP A 21 31.83 -22.12 -6.44
N ALA A 22 31.27 -22.53 -7.58
CA ALA A 22 32.04 -22.90 -8.75
C ALA A 22 32.13 -21.74 -9.76
N ASP A 23 33.33 -21.17 -9.92
CA ASP A 23 33.60 -20.06 -10.85
C ASP A 23 33.08 -20.32 -12.28
N GLY A 24 33.25 -21.56 -12.77
CA GLY A 24 32.76 -21.96 -14.09
C GLY A 24 31.23 -21.86 -14.22
N GLU A 25 30.50 -22.18 -13.15
CA GLU A 25 29.05 -22.07 -13.12
C GLU A 25 28.58 -20.61 -13.05
N ILE A 26 29.28 -19.77 -12.27
CA ILE A 26 29.01 -18.33 -12.21
C ILE A 26 29.17 -17.72 -13.60
N VAL A 27 30.32 -17.94 -14.25
CA VAL A 27 30.62 -17.37 -15.58
C VAL A 27 29.63 -17.88 -16.64
N ALA A 28 29.30 -19.17 -16.63
CA ALA A 28 28.31 -19.73 -17.53
C ALA A 28 26.92 -19.10 -17.33
N THR A 29 26.54 -18.89 -16.07
CA THR A 29 25.26 -18.26 -15.70
C THR A 29 25.21 -16.79 -16.15
N VAL A 30 26.27 -16.01 -15.91
CA VAL A 30 26.36 -14.61 -16.38
C VAL A 30 26.23 -14.54 -17.90
N ARG A 31 26.91 -15.40 -18.64
CA ARG A 31 26.80 -15.47 -20.12
C ARG A 31 25.40 -15.88 -20.58
N ALA A 32 24.73 -16.75 -19.84
CA ALA A 32 23.36 -17.15 -20.15
C ALA A 32 22.37 -15.98 -19.95
N ILE A 33 22.56 -15.18 -18.90
CA ILE A 33 21.76 -13.96 -18.64
C ILE A 33 22.00 -12.93 -19.74
N ASP A 34 23.26 -12.62 -20.08
CA ASP A 34 23.61 -11.66 -21.15
C ASP A 34 22.94 -12.03 -22.49
N ARG A 35 23.02 -13.30 -22.88
CA ARG A 35 22.39 -13.77 -24.12
C ARG A 35 20.86 -13.60 -24.11
N GLN A 36 20.20 -13.82 -22.97
CA GLN A 36 18.75 -13.63 -22.86
C GLN A 36 18.34 -12.16 -22.92
N LEU A 37 19.10 -11.27 -22.27
CA LEU A 37 18.88 -9.83 -22.36
C LEU A 37 19.05 -9.33 -23.79
N ARG A 38 20.15 -9.71 -24.44
CA ARG A 38 20.43 -9.33 -25.84
C ARG A 38 19.37 -9.81 -26.82
N ALA A 39 18.80 -11.00 -26.60
CA ALA A 39 17.70 -11.51 -27.41
C ALA A 39 16.44 -10.63 -27.33
N ALA A 40 16.28 -9.85 -26.26
CA ALA A 40 15.22 -8.86 -26.08
C ALA A 40 15.66 -7.42 -26.40
N GLY A 41 16.88 -7.22 -26.90
CA GLY A 41 17.45 -5.89 -27.16
C GLY A 41 17.82 -5.12 -25.89
N LEU A 42 18.13 -5.82 -24.80
CA LEU A 42 18.44 -5.26 -23.48
C LEU A 42 19.87 -5.60 -23.04
N ASP A 43 20.35 -4.92 -22.00
CA ASP A 43 21.59 -5.23 -21.31
C ASP A 43 21.47 -5.30 -19.77
N PHE A 44 22.60 -5.43 -19.07
CA PHE A 44 22.63 -5.46 -17.60
C PHE A 44 22.23 -4.13 -16.96
N HIS A 45 22.44 -2.99 -17.63
CA HIS A 45 21.98 -1.70 -17.13
C HIS A 45 20.45 -1.65 -17.15
N ASP A 46 19.82 -2.12 -18.22
CA ASP A 46 18.35 -2.24 -18.29
C ASP A 46 17.80 -3.16 -17.19
N LEU A 47 18.49 -4.27 -16.92
CA LEU A 47 18.13 -5.19 -15.84
C LEU A 47 18.16 -4.47 -14.48
N VAL A 48 19.25 -3.77 -14.17
CA VAL A 48 19.38 -3.01 -12.91
C VAL A 48 18.31 -1.93 -12.83
N SER A 49 18.14 -1.11 -13.85
CA SER A 49 17.14 -0.02 -13.87
C SER A 49 15.74 -0.52 -13.53
N ARG A 50 15.39 -1.75 -13.93
CA ARG A 50 14.08 -2.35 -13.65
C ARG A 50 13.99 -3.02 -12.30
N LEU A 51 15.07 -3.60 -11.79
CA LEU A 51 15.13 -4.13 -10.43
C LEU A 51 15.05 -3.02 -9.38
N THR A 52 15.61 -1.85 -9.70
CA THR A 52 15.63 -0.68 -8.82
C THR A 52 14.54 0.33 -9.12
N ALA A 53 13.74 0.11 -10.17
CA ALA A 53 12.53 0.89 -10.37
C ALA A 53 11.65 0.64 -9.15
N ALA A 54 11.51 1.65 -8.30
CA ALA A 54 10.52 1.60 -7.24
C ALA A 54 9.19 1.22 -7.89
N PRO A 55 8.39 0.32 -7.29
CA PRO A 55 7.02 0.16 -7.77
C PRO A 55 6.44 1.57 -7.82
N GLU A 56 6.05 1.99 -9.02
CA GLU A 56 5.28 3.21 -9.18
C GLU A 56 4.16 3.08 -8.15
N PRO A 57 4.04 4.00 -7.18
CA PRO A 57 3.06 3.85 -6.11
C PRO A 57 1.75 3.56 -6.82
N GLU A 58 1.21 2.35 -6.63
CA GLU A 58 -0.04 1.97 -7.28
C GLU A 58 -0.97 3.16 -7.03
N PRO A 59 -1.48 3.82 -8.08
CA PRO A 59 -2.30 5.00 -7.88
C PRO A 59 -3.37 4.55 -6.93
N MET A 60 -3.34 5.10 -5.71
CA MET A 60 -4.07 4.59 -4.57
C MET A 60 -5.48 4.33 -5.07
N ARG A 61 -5.80 3.06 -5.31
CA ARG A 61 -7.07 2.72 -5.92
C ARG A 61 -8.02 2.95 -4.77
N TRP A 62 -8.61 4.14 -4.75
CA TRP A 62 -9.73 4.44 -3.89
C TRP A 62 -10.78 3.41 -4.28
N THR A 63 -10.74 2.30 -3.57
CA THR A 63 -11.79 1.33 -3.50
C THR A 63 -12.76 2.03 -2.58
N PRO A 64 -13.94 2.45 -3.09
CA PRO A 64 -15.00 2.83 -2.17
C PRO A 64 -15.11 1.68 -1.19
N SER A 65 -14.85 1.96 0.09
CA SER A 65 -15.27 1.06 1.15
C SER A 65 -16.75 0.81 0.91
N ASP A 66 -17.15 -0.47 0.90
CA ASP A 66 -18.52 -0.92 0.66
C ASP A 66 -19.57 0.07 1.22
N PRO A 67 -20.47 0.67 0.41
CA PRO A 67 -21.24 1.85 0.80
C PRO A 67 -22.40 1.58 1.77
N ALA A 68 -22.39 0.45 2.50
CA ALA A 68 -23.50 0.09 3.38
C ALA A 68 -23.37 0.65 4.80
N GLU A 69 -22.15 0.83 5.33
CA GLU A 69 -21.96 1.42 6.66
C GLU A 69 -20.74 2.35 6.70
N PRO A 70 -20.87 3.56 7.27
CA PRO A 70 -19.73 4.44 7.48
C PRO A 70 -18.69 3.75 8.36
N SER A 71 -17.41 3.82 7.98
CA SER A 71 -16.35 3.28 8.81
C SER A 71 -16.22 4.09 10.12
N PRO A 72 -15.57 3.56 11.16
CA PRO A 72 -15.29 4.34 12.37
C PRO A 72 -14.52 5.64 12.08
N PHE A 73 -13.67 5.67 11.04
CA PHE A 73 -12.98 6.90 10.64
C PHE A 73 -13.95 7.92 10.04
N ASP A 74 -14.90 7.46 9.22
CA ASP A 74 -15.94 8.31 8.63
C ASP A 74 -16.86 8.88 9.71
N MET A 75 -17.28 8.06 10.67
CA MET A 75 -18.09 8.49 11.83
C MET A 75 -17.37 9.57 12.67
N ALA A 76 -16.09 9.34 13.03
CA ALA A 76 -15.32 10.29 13.82
C ALA A 76 -15.06 11.59 13.07
N SER A 77 -14.73 11.50 11.78
CA SER A 77 -14.52 12.67 10.92
C SER A 77 -15.82 13.45 10.75
N TRP A 78 -16.94 12.78 10.52
CA TRP A 78 -18.24 13.43 10.39
C TRP A 78 -18.59 14.20 11.66
N LEU A 79 -18.49 13.57 12.84
CA LEU A 79 -18.72 14.23 14.13
C LEU A 79 -17.78 15.43 14.32
N ARG A 80 -16.51 15.29 13.91
CA ARG A 80 -15.52 16.38 14.00
C ARG A 80 -15.87 17.58 13.15
N PHE A 81 -16.44 17.38 11.97
CA PHE A 81 -16.71 18.46 11.01
C PHE A 81 -18.15 18.99 11.06
N HIS A 82 -19.11 18.21 11.56
CA HIS A 82 -20.55 18.54 11.47
C HIS A 82 -21.25 18.64 12.83
N ALA A 83 -20.69 18.07 13.89
CA ALA A 83 -21.36 18.01 15.20
C ALA A 83 -20.50 18.54 16.37
N LEU A 84 -19.27 18.99 16.13
CA LEU A 84 -18.28 19.32 17.17
C LEU A 84 -18.77 20.33 18.22
N ASP A 85 -19.58 21.30 17.79
CA ASP A 85 -20.15 22.34 18.66
C ASP A 85 -21.31 21.84 19.53
N ARG A 86 -21.92 20.72 19.14
CA ARG A 86 -23.02 20.07 19.88
C ARG A 86 -22.52 18.97 20.83
N LEU A 87 -21.22 18.66 20.77
CA LEU A 87 -20.57 17.70 21.66
C LEU A 87 -20.17 18.37 22.97
N THR A 88 -20.28 17.61 24.07
CA THR A 88 -19.64 17.95 25.35
C THR A 88 -18.12 17.96 25.20
N ASP A 89 -17.42 18.64 26.12
CA ASP A 89 -15.95 18.74 26.06
C ASP A 89 -15.26 17.37 26.05
N ASN A 90 -15.75 16.43 26.86
CA ASN A 90 -15.23 15.05 26.89
C ASN A 90 -15.46 14.30 25.58
N GLN A 91 -16.62 14.49 24.94
CA GLN A 91 -16.89 13.90 23.62
C GLN A 91 -16.00 14.52 22.55
N ARG A 92 -15.81 15.84 22.58
CA ARG A 92 -14.93 16.57 21.65
C ARG A 92 -13.50 16.05 21.73
N ASP A 93 -12.96 15.96 22.94
CA ASP A 93 -11.62 15.43 23.20
C ASP A 93 -11.46 14.00 22.71
N PHE A 94 -12.48 13.16 22.93
CA PHE A 94 -12.48 11.81 22.39
C PHE A 94 -12.44 11.82 20.86
N ILE A 95 -13.28 12.60 20.19
CA ILE A 95 -13.36 12.63 18.72
C ILE A 95 -12.05 13.13 18.09
N VAL A 96 -11.42 14.15 18.69
CA VAL A 96 -10.11 14.62 18.25
C VAL A 96 -9.06 13.50 18.32
N LYS A 97 -8.99 12.79 19.45
CA LYS A 97 -8.05 11.67 19.64
C LYS A 97 -8.36 10.48 18.72
N ALA A 98 -9.63 10.12 18.61
CA ALA A 98 -10.10 9.01 17.78
C ALA A 98 -9.79 9.25 16.30
N THR A 99 -10.01 10.46 15.79
CA THR A 99 -9.66 10.85 14.41
C THR A 99 -8.17 10.67 14.15
N GLY A 100 -7.31 11.09 15.08
CA GLY A 100 -5.86 10.92 14.97
C GLY A 100 -5.40 9.46 15.03
N ILE A 101 -5.99 8.65 15.93
CA ILE A 101 -5.69 7.21 16.05
C ILE A 101 -6.09 6.49 14.75
N LEU A 102 -7.31 6.69 14.27
CA LEU A 102 -7.85 6.03 13.08
C LEU A 102 -7.15 6.50 11.80
N GLY A 103 -6.85 7.80 11.68
CA GLY A 103 -6.07 8.34 10.56
C GLY A 103 -4.61 7.85 10.51
N SER A 104 -4.07 7.36 11.64
CA SER A 104 -2.76 6.69 11.68
C SER A 104 -2.81 5.20 11.33
N GLY A 105 -3.97 4.67 10.93
CA GLY A 105 -4.17 3.24 10.64
C GLY A 105 -4.28 2.35 11.89
N ARG A 106 -4.43 2.94 13.08
CA ARG A 106 -4.64 2.20 14.33
C ARG A 106 -6.12 2.07 14.65
N HIS A 107 -6.48 1.03 15.41
CA HIS A 107 -7.87 0.71 15.70
C HIS A 107 -8.31 1.16 17.10
N LEU A 108 -9.57 1.55 17.23
CA LEU A 108 -10.23 1.72 18.53
C LEU A 108 -10.58 0.35 19.13
N SER A 109 -10.71 0.28 20.46
CA SER A 109 -11.29 -0.91 21.08
C SER A 109 -12.76 -1.09 20.67
N ALA A 110 -13.27 -2.33 20.74
CA ALA A 110 -14.66 -2.63 20.39
C ALA A 110 -15.68 -1.76 21.14
N LYS A 111 -15.43 -1.49 22.43
CA LYS A 111 -16.28 -0.61 23.26
C LYS A 111 -16.25 0.84 22.78
N GLN A 112 -15.08 1.34 22.40
CA GLN A 112 -14.94 2.71 21.88
C GLN A 112 -15.57 2.85 20.48
N ALA A 113 -15.45 1.83 19.63
CA ALA A 113 -16.10 1.82 18.32
C ALA A 113 -17.64 1.78 18.44
N ALA A 114 -18.19 0.97 19.34
CA ALA A 114 -19.62 0.94 19.60
C ALA A 114 -20.13 2.28 20.18
N TRP A 115 -19.37 2.88 21.09
CA TRP A 115 -19.69 4.20 21.63
C TRP A 115 -19.66 5.31 20.56
N LEU A 116 -18.66 5.27 19.67
CA LEU A 116 -18.55 6.19 18.55
C LEU A 116 -19.74 6.08 17.59
N ARG A 117 -20.17 4.85 17.25
CA ARG A 117 -21.35 4.61 16.42
C ARG A 117 -22.61 5.19 17.06
N ASN A 118 -22.85 4.92 18.34
CA ASN A 118 -23.99 5.49 19.05
C ASN A 118 -23.98 7.03 19.04
N LEU A 119 -22.80 7.63 19.23
CA LEU A 119 -22.67 9.09 19.18
C LEU A 119 -22.94 9.63 17.76
N TYR A 120 -22.46 8.95 16.73
CA TYR A 120 -22.73 9.30 15.34
C TYR A 120 -24.23 9.25 15.03
N ASP A 121 -24.92 8.18 15.43
CA ASP A 121 -26.37 8.01 15.22
C ASP A 121 -27.18 9.09 15.98
N GLN A 122 -26.81 9.37 17.23
CA GLN A 122 -27.46 10.40 18.07
C GLN A 122 -27.40 11.81 17.46
N HIS A 123 -26.35 12.09 16.69
CA HIS A 123 -26.15 13.40 16.08
C HIS A 123 -26.64 13.48 14.63
N GLY A 124 -27.29 12.42 14.11
CA GLY A 124 -27.92 12.40 12.79
C GLY A 124 -27.02 11.95 11.65
N GLY A 125 -25.97 11.18 11.95
CA GLY A 125 -25.20 10.46 10.95
C GLY A 125 -26.03 9.33 10.33
N HIS A 126 -26.04 9.22 9.00
CA HIS A 126 -26.70 8.17 8.22
C HIS A 126 -25.72 7.57 7.23
#